data_AF-A0A1C4AXN3-F1
#
_entry.id   AF-A0A1C4AXN3-F1
#
_cell.length_a   1.000
_cell.length_b   1.000
_cell.length_c   1.000
_cell.angle_alpha   90.00
_cell.angle_beta   90.00
_cell.angle_gamma   90.00
#
_symmetry.space_group_name_H-M   'P 1'
#
loop_
_entity.id
_entity.type
_entity.pdbx_description
1 polymer ?
#
loop_
_entity_poly.entity_id
_entity_poly.type
_entity_poly.pdbx_seq_one_letter_code
_entity_poly.pdbx_strand_id
1 'polypeptide(L)' 'MSEKIIKYLLAYALMFISVLLFFSSLGYYLFLFDWHGTRVTVWMNAGFLVVIVAASIAIYAVAEKIKSQI' A
#
# COMPACT_ATOMS: atom_id res chain seq x y z
N MET A 1 -6.23 29.42 -1.60
CA MET A 1 -5.70 28.88 -2.87
C MET A 1 -4.59 27.85 -2.61
N SER A 2 -3.61 28.14 -1.75
CA SER A 2 -2.55 27.20 -1.34
C SER A 2 -3.07 25.90 -0.69
N GLU A 3 -4.05 25.99 0.23
CA GLU A 3 -4.57 24.82 0.95
C GLU A 3 -5.18 23.76 0.02
N LYS A 4 -5.93 24.17 -1.00
CA LYS A 4 -6.50 23.26 -2.02
C LYS A 4 -5.40 22.58 -2.83
N ILE A 5 -4.35 23.32 -3.22
CA ILE A 5 -3.20 22.78 -3.94
C ILE A 5 -2.45 21.76 -3.07
N ILE A 6 -2.25 22.05 -1.79
CA ILE A 6 -1.60 21.13 -0.85
C ILE A 6 -2.42 19.85 -0.69
N LYS A 7 -3.74 19.96 -0.47
CA LYS A 7 -4.63 18.79 -0.38
C LYS A 7 -4.61 17.95 -1.66
N TYR A 8 -4.57 18.60 -2.81
CA TYR A 8 -4.50 17.92 -4.11
C TYR A 8 -3.20 17.13 -4.26
N LEU A 9 -2.06 17.79 -4.03
CA LEU A 9 -0.75 17.13 -4.08
C LEU A 9 -0.66 15.98 -3.08
N LEU A 10 -1.17 16.17 -1.86
CA LEU A 10 -1.18 15.14 -0.82
C LEU A 10 -2.02 13.92 -1.24
N ALA A 11 -3.22 14.13 -1.78
CA ALA A 11 -4.07 13.04 -2.24
C ALA A 11 -3.39 12.21 -3.33
N TYR A 12 -2.82 12.86 -4.36
CA TYR A 12 -2.12 12.16 -5.43
C TYR A 12 -0.84 11.46 -4.96
N ALA A 13 -0.09 12.07 -4.04
CA ALA A 13 1.07 11.43 -3.44
C ALA A 13 0.69 10.15 -2.66
N LEU A 14 -0.40 10.20 -1.87
CA LEU A 14 -0.90 9.02 -1.14
C LEU A 14 -1.40 7.93 -2.09
N MET A 15 -2.11 8.29 -3.17
CA MET A 15 -2.51 7.32 -4.20
C MET A 15 -1.30 6.65 -4.84
N PHE A 16 -0.28 7.43 -5.19
CA PHE A 16 0.95 6.90 -5.76
C PHE A 16 1.67 5.95 -4.78
N ILE A 17 1.78 6.33 -3.50
CA ILE A 17 2.36 5.48 -2.45
C ILE A 17 1.57 4.18 -2.31
N SER A 18 0.24 4.24 -2.29
CA SER A 18 -0.61 3.03 -2.20
C SER A 18 -0.34 2.07 -3.35
N VAL A 19 -0.29 2.57 -4.59
CA VAL A 19 -0.01 1.77 -5.78
C VAL A 19 1.39 1.15 -5.69
N LEU A 20 2.41 1.93 -5.33
CA LEU A 20 3.77 1.42 -5.13
C LEU A 20 3.82 0.32 -4.06
N LEU A 21 3.12 0.51 -2.94
CA LEU A 21 3.08 -0.46 -1.84
C LEU A 21 2.45 -1.78 -2.31
N PHE A 22 1.35 -1.71 -3.07
CA PHE A 22 0.67 -2.87 -3.63
C PHE A 22 1.52 -3.61 -4.66
N PHE A 23 2.13 -2.91 -5.61
CA PHE A 23 2.99 -3.56 -6.61
C PHE A 23 4.27 -4.11 -5.99
N SER A 24 4.81 -3.47 -4.96
CA SER A 24 5.99 -3.99 -4.25
C SER A 24 5.65 -5.25 -3.46
N SER A 25 4.49 -5.31 -2.80
CA SER A 25 4.05 -6.51 -2.09
C SER A 25 3.73 -7.65 -3.06
N LEU A 26 3.09 -7.36 -4.19
CA LEU A 26 2.87 -8.33 -5.26
C LEU A 26 4.19 -8.84 -5.86
N GLY A 27 5.14 -7.93 -6.12
CA GLY A 27 6.47 -8.29 -6.63
C GLY A 27 7.23 -9.18 -5.64
N TYR A 28 7.20 -8.85 -4.35
CA TYR A 28 7.78 -9.71 -3.31
C TYR A 28 7.13 -11.10 -3.32
N TYR A 29 5.81 -11.19 -3.39
CA TYR A 29 5.09 -12.46 -3.44
C TYR A 29 5.48 -13.31 -4.66
N LEU A 30 5.58 -12.71 -5.84
CA LEU A 30 5.83 -13.43 -7.09
C LEU A 30 7.30 -13.83 -7.28
N PHE A 31 8.24 -12.98 -6.87
CA PHE A 31 9.66 -13.15 -7.21
C PHE A 31 10.55 -13.54 -6.04
N LEU A 32 10.15 -13.25 -4.80
CA LEU A 32 11.02 -13.38 -3.62
C LEU A 32 10.43 -14.26 -2.51
N PHE A 33 9.14 -14.55 -2.53
CA PHE A 33 8.50 -15.32 -1.48
C PHE A 33 8.92 -16.79 -1.55
N ASP A 34 9.64 -17.22 -0.52
CA ASP A 34 10.10 -18.60 -0.41
C ASP A 34 9.05 -19.47 0.30
N TRP A 35 8.42 -20.35 -0.47
CA TRP A 35 7.47 -21.35 0.02
C TRP A 35 8.13 -22.56 0.68
N HIS A 36 9.43 -22.76 0.47
CA HIS A 36 10.18 -23.90 1.00
C HIS A 36 10.83 -23.60 2.36
N GLY A 37 10.69 -22.38 2.87
CA GLY A 37 11.12 -22.00 4.21
C GLY A 37 10.37 -22.72 5.34
N THR A 38 10.80 -22.50 6.58
CA THR A 38 10.10 -23.08 7.73
C THR A 38 8.66 -22.60 7.80
N ARG A 39 7.75 -23.43 8.35
CA ARG A 39 6.33 -23.05 8.52
C ARG A 39 6.19 -21.68 9.17
N VAL A 40 6.95 -21.40 10.24
CA VAL A 40 6.91 -20.12 10.96
C VAL A 40 7.28 -18.96 10.04
N THR A 41 8.36 -19.09 9.26
CA THR A 41 8.81 -18.06 8.32
C THR A 41 7.77 -17.78 7.23
N VAL A 42 7.18 -18.84 6.66
CA VAL A 42 6.14 -18.73 5.63
C VAL A 42 4.91 -18.01 6.18
N TRP A 43 4.40 -18.43 7.35
CA TRP A 43 3.25 -17.80 7.99
C TRP A 43 3.49 -16.34 8.35
N MET A 44 4.69 -16.01 8.84
CA MET A 44 5.07 -14.65 9.18
C MET A 44 5.12 -13.75 7.94
N ASN A 45 5.79 -14.18 6.86
CA ASN A 45 5.85 -13.42 5.61
C ASN A 45 4.46 -13.26 4.97
N ALA A 46 3.64 -14.31 4.97
CA ALA A 46 2.27 -14.24 4.48
C ALA A 46 1.43 -13.25 5.30
N GLY A 47 1.56 -13.28 6.63
CA GLY A 47 0.91 -12.31 7.52
C GLY A 47 1.33 -10.87 7.21
N PHE A 48 2.63 -10.60 7.05
CA PHE A 48 3.12 -9.29 6.67
C PHE A 48 2.58 -8.82 5.32
N LEU A 49 2.49 -9.71 4.33
CA LEU A 49 1.90 -9.39 3.03
C LEU A 49 0.43 -8.96 3.14
N VAL A 50 -0.36 -9.68 3.93
CA VAL A 50 -1.78 -9.32 4.16
C VAL A 50 -1.88 -7.94 4.80
N VAL A 51 -1.05 -7.64 5.81
CA VAL A 51 -1.05 -6.33 6.49
C VAL A 51 -0.63 -5.22 5.53
N ILE A 52 0.40 -5.43 4.71
CA ILE A 52 0.88 -4.44 3.73
C ILE A 52 -0.16 -4.19 2.65
N VAL A 53 -0.82 -5.23 2.13
CA VAL A 53 -1.91 -5.08 1.15
C VAL A 53 -3.12 -4.36 1.78
N ALA A 54 -3.48 -4.68 3.02
CA ALA A 54 -4.55 -3.97 3.71
C ALA A 54 -4.18 -2.48 3.92
N ALA A 55 -2.91 -2.20 4.26
CA ALA A 55 -2.41 -0.84 4.41
C ALA A 55 -2.44 -0.08 3.08
N SER A 56 -2.08 -0.70 1.95
CA SER A 56 -2.17 -0.03 0.65
C SER A 56 -3.60 0.37 0.32
N ILE A 57 -4.57 -0.52 0.56
CA ILE A 57 -6.01 -0.23 0.36
C ILE A 57 -6.46 0.91 1.27
N ALA A 58 -6.08 0.88 2.55
CA ALA A 58 -6.43 1.91 3.51
C ALA A 58 -5.86 3.29 3.13
N ILE A 59 -4.60 3.35 2.69
CA ILE A 59 -3.96 4.58 2.20
C ILE A 59 -4.72 5.13 0.98
N TYR A 60 -5.09 4.27 0.04
CA TYR A 60 -5.87 4.67 -1.13
C TYR A 60 -7.23 5.25 -0.73
N ALA A 61 -7.95 4.58 0.18
CA ALA A 61 -9.24 5.06 0.67
C ALA A 61 -9.14 6.44 1.36
N VAL A 62 -8.08 6.66 2.15
CA VAL A 62 -7.79 7.98 2.75
C VAL A 62 -7.50 9.02 1.66
N ALA A 63 -6.73 8.65 0.64
CA ALA A 63 -6.40 9.55 -0.46
C ALA A 63 -7.64 9.97 -1.27
N GLU A 64 -8.53 9.03 -1.60
CA GLU A 64 -9.82 9.30 -2.25
C GLU A 64 -10.70 10.21 -1.38
N LYS A 65 -10.75 9.97 -0.06
CA LYS A 65 -11.48 10.84 0.88
C LYS A 65 -10.94 12.26 0.94
N ILE A 66 -9.62 12.45 0.88
CA ILE A 66 -9.02 13.79 0.83
C ILE A 66 -9.38 14.45 -0.50
N LYS A 67 -9.28 13.72 -1.62
CA LYS A 67 -9.59 14.22 -2.96
C LYS A 67 -11.05 14.64 -3.09
N SER A 68 -11.99 13.91 -2.48
CA SER A 68 -13.42 14.25 -2.54
C SER A 68 -13.79 15.53 -1.77
N GLN A 69 -12.87 16.09 -0.99
CA GLN A 69 -13.07 17.32 -0.19
C GLN A 69 -12.45 18.57 -0.83
N ILE A 70 -11.88 18.47 -2.03
CA ILE A 70 -11.20 19.56 -2.76
C ILE A 70 -12.17 20.25 -3.72
#